data_AF-A0A7S1R7Z9-F1
#
_entry.id   AF-A0A7S1R7Z9-F1
#
_cell.length_a   1.000
_cell.length_b   1.000
_cell.length_c   1.000
_cell.angle_alpha   90.00
_cell.angle_beta   90.00
_cell.angle_gamma   90.00
#
_symmetry.space_group_name_H-M   'P 1'
#
loop_
_entity.id
_entity.type
_entity.pdbx_description
1 polymer ?
#
loop_
_entity_poly.entity_id
_entity_poly.type
_entity_poly.pdbx_seq_one_letter_code
_entity_poly.pdbx_strand_id
1 'polypeptide(L)'
;LVRFISALRTLVYSIVVTMRSLIWALILLLIIMYIFSIVITQISVDYMQTPGCVPHPRLQRWWGNMGTSMLTLFEAVTGGVSWYEVTDPLHEVSVALVMVFIIYI
;
A
#
# COMPACT_ATOMS: atom_id res chain seq x y z
N LEU A 1 -45.05 7.98 4.19
CA LEU A 1 -44.00 7.31 5.00
C LEU A 1 -43.66 5.90 4.54
N VAL A 2 -44.61 4.96 4.42
CA VAL A 2 -44.34 3.53 4.11
C VAL A 2 -43.53 3.30 2.83
N ARG A 3 -43.81 4.06 1.74
CA ARG A 3 -43.02 4.02 0.49
C ARG A 3 -41.57 4.53 0.63
N PHE A 4 -41.33 5.50 1.53
CA PHE A 4 -40.00 6.06 1.75
C PHE A 4 -39.14 5.10 2.58
N ILE A 5 -39.74 4.45 3.58
CA ILE A 5 -39.12 3.40 4.39
C ILE A 5 -38.79 2.17 3.52
N SER A 6 -39.66 1.81 2.57
CA SER A 6 -39.38 0.70 1.64
C SER A 6 -38.23 1.02 0.69
N ALA A 7 -38.17 2.25 0.15
CA ALA A 7 -37.07 2.68 -0.73
C ALA A 7 -35.73 2.71 0.01
N LEU A 8 -35.70 3.24 1.24
CA LEU A 8 -34.50 3.25 2.09
C LEU A 8 -34.01 1.82 2.40
N ARG A 9 -34.94 0.90 2.74
CA ARG A 9 -34.59 -0.51 3.01
C ARG A 9 -33.93 -1.17 1.79
N THR A 10 -34.43 -0.89 0.58
CA THR A 10 -33.83 -1.41 -0.65
C THR A 10 -32.42 -0.86 -0.84
N LEU A 11 -32.19 0.44 -0.65
CA LEU A 11 -30.86 1.05 -0.75
C LEU A 11 -29.87 0.47 0.27
N VAL A 12 -30.28 0.33 1.55
CA VAL A 12 -29.45 -0.27 2.60
C VAL A 12 -29.12 -1.72 2.27
N TYR A 13 -30.09 -2.49 1.80
CA TYR A 13 -29.86 -3.87 1.38
C TYR A 13 -28.84 -3.96 0.24
N SER A 14 -28.95 -3.08 -0.77
CA SER A 14 -27.97 -2.99 -1.86
C SER A 14 -26.57 -2.65 -1.35
N ILE A 15 -26.43 -1.71 -0.40
CA ILE A 15 -25.13 -1.36 0.21
C ILE A 15 -24.53 -2.58 0.93
N VAL A 16 -25.30 -3.25 1.78
CA VAL A 16 -24.82 -4.42 2.55
C VAL A 16 -24.35 -5.55 1.62
N VAL A 17 -25.09 -5.80 0.53
CA VAL A 17 -24.69 -6.78 -0.48
C VAL A 17 -23.36 -6.39 -1.13
N THR A 18 -23.18 -5.12 -1.51
CA THR A 18 -21.90 -4.65 -2.08
C THR A 18 -20.74 -4.65 -1.08
N MET A 19 -20.99 -4.38 0.21
CA MET A 19 -19.97 -4.42 1.25
C MET A 19 -19.37 -5.82 1.41
N ARG A 20 -20.17 -6.89 1.24
CA ARG A 20 -19.65 -8.26 1.30
C ARG A 20 -18.60 -8.52 0.22
N SER A 21 -18.87 -8.06 -1.02
CA SER A 21 -17.89 -8.15 -2.11
C SER A 21 -16.68 -7.25 -1.88
N LEU A 22 -16.91 -6.05 -1.31
CA LEU A 22 -15.83 -5.13 -0.96
C LEU A 22 -14.88 -5.70 0.10
N ILE A 23 -15.39 -6.41 1.10
CA ILE A 23 -14.55 -7.06 2.14
C ILE A 23 -13.57 -8.04 1.48
N TRP A 24 -14.03 -8.87 0.54
CA TRP A 24 -13.15 -9.79 -0.19
C TRP A 24 -12.12 -9.05 -1.05
N ALA A 25 -12.52 -7.97 -1.71
CA ALA A 25 -11.60 -7.13 -2.47
C ALA A 25 -10.54 -6.47 -1.57
N LEU A 26 -10.91 -5.99 -0.38
CA LEU A 26 -9.98 -5.43 0.60
C LEU A 26 -9.03 -6.49 1.16
N ILE A 27 -9.50 -7.71 1.42
CA ILE A 27 -8.63 -8.83 1.82
C ILE A 27 -7.63 -9.14 0.72
N LEU A 28 -8.07 -9.20 -0.54
CA LEU A 28 -7.18 -9.41 -1.68
C LEU A 28 -6.14 -8.28 -1.80
N LEU A 29 -6.57 -7.02 -1.66
CA LEU A 29 -5.68 -5.87 -1.65
C LEU A 29 -4.64 -5.93 -0.52
N LEU A 30 -5.05 -6.33 0.69
CA LEU A 30 -4.13 -6.53 1.83
C LEU A 30 -3.08 -7.60 1.55
N ILE A 31 -3.47 -8.71 0.91
CA ILE A 31 -2.53 -9.79 0.52
C ILE A 31 -1.52 -9.26 -0.51
N ILE A 32 -1.99 -8.53 -1.51
CA ILE A 32 -1.12 -7.91 -2.53
C ILE A 32 -0.14 -6.96 -1.84
N MET A 33 -0.62 -6.02 -1.02
CA MET A 33 0.23 -5.08 -0.28
C MET A 33 1.26 -5.80 0.60
N TYR A 34 0.86 -6.89 1.26
CA TYR A 34 1.78 -7.69 2.06
C TYR A 34 2.94 -8.26 1.24
N ILE A 35 2.65 -8.88 0.08
CA ILE A 35 3.69 -9.46 -0.79
C ILE A 35 4.67 -8.40 -1.27
N PHE A 36 4.17 -7.29 -1.82
CA PHE A 36 5.04 -6.21 -2.32
C PHE A 36 5.83 -5.54 -1.19
N SER A 37 5.20 -5.33 -0.03
CA SER A 37 5.87 -4.73 1.12
C SER A 37 7.06 -5.56 1.60
N ILE A 38 6.97 -6.90 1.56
CA ILE A 38 8.07 -7.78 1.96
C ILE A 38 9.27 -7.57 1.04
N VAL A 39 9.05 -7.63 -0.27
CA VAL A 39 10.14 -7.52 -1.27
C VAL A 39 10.87 -6.19 -1.11
N ILE A 40 10.13 -5.08 -1.04
CA ILE A 40 10.74 -3.75 -0.94
C ILE A 40 11.43 -3.57 0.41
N THR A 41 10.81 -4.01 1.52
CA THR A 41 11.40 -3.89 2.87
C THR A 41 12.69 -4.69 3.00
N GLN A 42 12.69 -5.95 2.55
CA GLN A 42 13.86 -6.82 2.71
C GLN A 42 15.09 -6.24 2.02
N ILE A 43 14.93 -5.81 0.77
CA ILE A 43 16.04 -5.23 -0.01
C ILE A 43 16.45 -3.87 0.57
N SER A 44 15.50 -3.05 0.99
CA SER A 44 15.81 -1.74 1.61
C SER A 44 16.57 -1.88 2.92
N VAL A 45 16.18 -2.84 3.77
CA VAL A 45 16.85 -3.12 5.04
C VAL A 45 18.24 -3.70 4.83
N ASP A 46 18.41 -4.62 3.87
CA ASP A 46 19.71 -5.18 3.50
C ASP A 46 20.67 -4.08 3.00
N TYR A 47 20.16 -3.17 2.15
CA TYR A 47 20.91 -2.01 1.68
C TYR A 47 21.37 -1.09 2.83
N MET A 48 20.50 -0.82 3.82
CA MET A 48 20.85 -0.01 4.99
C MET A 48 21.89 -0.67 5.89
N GLN A 49 22.02 -2.00 5.85
CA GLN A 49 22.99 -2.76 6.65
C GLN A 49 24.34 -2.95 5.93
N THR A 50 24.43 -2.55 4.66
CA THR A 50 25.64 -2.69 3.86
C THR A 50 26.77 -1.80 4.40
N PRO A 51 27.97 -2.34 4.73
CA PRO A 51 29.08 -1.55 5.26
C PRO A 51 29.53 -0.43 4.30
N GLY A 52 29.67 0.79 4.83
CA GLY A 52 30.08 1.96 4.05
C GLY A 52 28.96 2.62 3.23
N CYS A 53 27.74 2.07 3.28
CA CYS A 53 26.56 2.70 2.72
C CYS A 53 26.11 3.88 3.60
N VAL A 54 25.78 5.00 2.97
CA VAL A 54 25.06 6.12 3.62
C VAL A 54 23.65 6.14 3.02
N PRO A 55 22.69 5.42 3.61
CA PRO A 55 21.37 5.29 3.02
C PRO A 55 20.63 6.63 3.02
N HIS A 56 19.76 6.81 2.03
CA HIS A 56 18.86 7.96 1.98
C HIS A 56 18.10 8.13 3.31
N PRO A 57 18.05 9.33 3.92
CA PRO A 57 17.44 9.53 5.25
C PRO A 57 15.96 9.15 5.31
N ARG A 58 15.27 9.21 4.17
CA ARG A 58 13.85 8.80 4.03
C ARG A 58 13.64 7.30 3.79
N LEU A 59 14.69 6.53 3.47
CA LEU A 59 14.54 5.09 3.18
C LEU A 59 14.02 4.34 4.40
N GLN A 60 14.58 4.60 5.59
CA GLN A 60 14.10 4.00 6.84
C GLN A 60 12.66 4.44 7.18
N ARG A 61 12.30 5.69 6.86
CA ARG A 61 10.97 6.24 7.15
C ARG A 61 9.86 5.53 6.37
N TRP A 62 10.10 5.20 5.11
CA TRP A 62 9.09 4.62 4.22
C TRP A 62 9.19 3.10 4.09
N TRP A 63 10.39 2.54 4.21
CA TRP A 63 10.71 1.15 3.86
C TRP A 63 11.48 0.39 4.95
N GLY A 64 11.57 0.95 6.16
CA GLY A 64 12.41 0.39 7.23
C GLY A 64 11.85 -0.86 7.94
N ASN A 65 10.56 -1.16 7.80
CA ASN A 65 9.95 -2.39 8.29
C ASN A 65 8.66 -2.69 7.51
N MET A 66 8.20 -3.94 7.59
CA MET A 66 7.07 -4.42 6.79
C MET A 66 5.78 -3.64 7.03
N GLY A 67 5.44 -3.34 8.30
CA GLY A 67 4.21 -2.63 8.64
C GLY A 67 4.19 -1.20 8.09
N THR A 68 5.32 -0.49 8.21
CA THR A 68 5.49 0.83 7.61
C THR A 68 5.39 0.76 6.09
N SER A 69 6.07 -0.19 5.44
CA SER A 69 5.98 -0.37 3.98
C SER A 69 4.56 -0.68 3.50
N MET A 70 3.80 -1.51 4.22
CA MET A 70 2.38 -1.76 3.90
C MET A 70 1.55 -0.48 3.99
N LEU A 71 1.77 0.35 5.02
CA LEU A 71 1.10 1.64 5.14
C LEU A 71 1.51 2.60 4.01
N THR A 72 2.80 2.65 3.66
CA THR A 72 3.32 3.46 2.54
C THR A 72 2.63 3.09 1.22
N LEU A 73 2.48 1.78 0.93
CA LEU A 73 1.78 1.30 -0.26
C LEU A 73 0.30 1.72 -0.26
N PHE A 74 -0.37 1.58 0.89
CA PHE A 74 -1.75 2.03 1.06
C PHE A 74 -1.90 3.55 0.89
N GLU A 75 -1.01 4.35 1.49
CA GLU A 75 -0.98 5.81 1.33
C GLU A 75 -0.75 6.19 -0.14
N ALA A 76 0.11 5.47 -0.86
CA ALA A 76 0.37 5.75 -2.28
C ALA A 76 -0.87 5.48 -3.16
N VAL A 77 -1.56 4.36 -2.98
CA VAL A 77 -2.73 4.00 -3.82
C VAL A 77 -3.96 4.85 -3.47
N THR A 78 -4.07 5.32 -2.24
CA THR A 78 -5.17 6.20 -1.79
C THR A 78 -4.90 7.68 -2.04
N GLY A 79 -3.70 8.05 -2.51
CA GLY A 79 -3.29 9.43 -2.73
C GLY A 79 -2.96 10.19 -1.44
N GLY A 80 -2.70 9.49 -0.34
CA GLY A 80 -2.23 10.06 0.93
C GLY A 80 -0.78 10.55 0.87
N VAL A 81 0.05 10.01 -0.03
CA VAL A 81 1.42 10.46 -0.29
C VAL A 81 1.73 10.45 -1.78
N SER A 82 2.59 11.36 -2.24
CA SER A 82 3.08 11.32 -3.60
C SER A 82 3.95 10.09 -3.83
N TRP A 83 3.64 9.31 -4.87
CA TRP A 83 4.47 8.21 -5.37
C TRP A 83 5.95 8.59 -5.54
N TYR A 84 6.26 9.83 -5.92
CA TYR A 84 7.62 10.33 -6.02
C TYR A 84 8.34 10.33 -4.65
N GLU A 85 7.68 10.74 -3.56
CA GLU A 85 8.32 10.84 -2.24
C GLU A 85 8.77 9.48 -1.68
N VAL A 86 8.04 8.43 -2.03
CA VAL A 86 8.29 7.07 -1.57
C VAL A 86 9.23 6.30 -2.51
N THR A 87 9.28 6.66 -3.80
CA THR A 87 10.17 6.03 -4.79
C THR A 87 11.55 6.69 -4.89
N ASP A 88 11.67 7.97 -4.56
CA ASP A 88 12.94 8.70 -4.51
C ASP A 88 14.02 7.97 -3.67
N PRO A 89 13.77 7.51 -2.42
CA PRO A 89 14.76 6.72 -1.69
C PRO A 89 15.02 5.33 -2.28
N LEU A 90 14.08 4.76 -3.07
CA LEU A 90 14.27 3.45 -3.71
C LEU A 90 15.18 3.53 -4.94
N HIS A 91 15.25 4.68 -5.60
CA HIS A 91 16.13 4.90 -6.75
C HIS A 91 17.61 4.71 -6.40
N GLU A 92 18.02 5.11 -5.19
CA GLU A 92 19.41 4.94 -4.70
C GLU A 92 19.74 3.49 -4.33
N VAL A 93 18.72 2.68 -4.03
CA VAL A 93 18.87 1.26 -3.69
C VAL A 93 18.93 0.42 -4.96
N SER A 94 17.89 0.52 -5.80
CA SER A 94 17.79 -0.26 -7.03
C SER A 94 16.64 0.23 -7.92
N VAL A 95 16.93 0.46 -9.20
CA VAL A 95 15.90 0.73 -10.22
C VAL A 95 14.87 -0.40 -10.30
N ALA A 96 15.23 -1.64 -9.98
CA ALA A 96 14.31 -2.76 -9.94
C ALA A 96 13.24 -2.61 -8.85
N LEU A 97 13.57 -2.02 -7.70
CA LEU A 97 12.57 -1.76 -6.64
C LEU A 97 11.55 -0.72 -7.08
N VAL A 98 11.98 0.30 -7.83
CA VAL A 98 11.08 1.29 -8.42
C VAL A 98 10.13 0.62 -9.41
N MET A 99 10.63 -0.28 -10.27
CA MET A 99 9.77 -1.07 -11.17
C MET A 99 8.78 -1.97 -10.40
N VAL A 100 9.23 -2.62 -9.32
CA VAL A 100 8.35 -3.42 -8.45
C VAL A 100 7.25 -2.56 -7.82
N PHE A 101 7.56 -1.35 -7.38
CA PHE A 101 6.57 -0.41 -6.86
C PHE A 101 5.58 0.04 -7.94
N ILE A 102 6.03 0.30 -9.16
CA ILE A 102 5.16 0.66 -10.29
C ILE A 102 4.23 -0.50 -10.67
N ILE A 103 4.67 -1.75 -10.57
CA ILE A 103 3.82 -2.94 -10.81
C ILE A 103 2.71 -3.07 -9.75
N TYR A 104 2.94 -2.56 -8.54
CA TYR A 104 1.95 -2.59 -7.47
C TYR A 104 0.80 -1.58 -7.69
N ILE A 105 1.13 -0.37 -8.19
CA ILE A 105 0.15 0.70 -8.47
C ILE A 105 -0.75 0.29 -9.65
#